data_AF-A0A969VNW3-F1
#
_entry.id   AF-A0A969VNW3-F1
#
_cell.length_a   1.000
_cell.length_b   1.000
_cell.length_c   1.000
_cell.angle_alpha   90.00
_cell.angle_beta   90.00
_cell.angle_gamma   90.00
#
_symmetry.space_group_name_H-M   'P 1'
#
loop_
_entity.id
_entity.type
_entity.pdbx_description
1 polymer ?
#
loop_
_entity_poly.entity_id
_entity_poly.type
_entity_poly.pdbx_seq_one_letter_code
_entity_poly.pdbx_strand_id
1 'polypeptide(L)'
;MIVKSGKIPLVGDRVTQETDRIFGLIREDSDKQKRDIKEIFAISGVPGSEKKVKDEMEIKTIVEDYVRNEFKLSTIWNVIYEMKVENKVTPEQIDLATKEVMDNPKKFGFAQNVEENQARDFAANTLKKQIAAQWLFGNLKDKDKK
;
A
#
# COMPACT_ATOMS: atom_id res chain seq x y z
N MET A 1 -36.80 -0.52 1.82
CA MET A 1 -35.52 0.08 1.38
C MET A 1 -34.50 -1.05 1.35
N ILE A 2 -34.10 -1.53 0.17
CA ILE A 2 -33.13 -2.62 0.03
C ILE A 2 -31.74 -1.97 0.07
N VAL A 3 -31.02 -2.18 1.17
CA VAL A 3 -29.61 -1.81 1.27
C VAL A 3 -28.86 -2.73 0.31
N LYS A 4 -28.38 -2.20 -0.83
CA LYS A 4 -27.46 -2.92 -1.72
C LYS A 4 -26.22 -3.23 -0.89
N SER A 5 -26.04 -4.48 -0.49
CA SER A 5 -24.77 -4.93 0.09
C SER A 5 -23.69 -4.78 -0.98
N GLY A 6 -22.92 -3.70 -0.93
CA GLY A 6 -21.69 -3.61 -1.69
C GLY A 6 -20.85 -4.82 -1.30
N LYS A 7 -20.63 -5.74 -2.24
CA LYS A 7 -19.72 -6.87 -2.03
C LYS A 7 -18.39 -6.29 -1.59
N ILE A 8 -17.97 -6.59 -0.36
CA ILE A 8 -16.60 -6.34 0.07
C ILE A 8 -15.74 -7.15 -0.91
N PRO A 9 -14.87 -6.53 -1.73
CA PRO A 9 -14.05 -7.27 -2.68
C PRO A 9 -13.21 -8.28 -1.90
N LEU A 10 -13.18 -9.53 -2.36
CA LEU A 10 -12.35 -10.55 -1.71
C LEU A 10 -10.89 -10.09 -1.76
N VAL A 11 -10.08 -10.53 -0.80
CA VAL A 11 -8.65 -10.15 -0.75
C VAL A 11 -7.95 -10.50 -2.07
N GLY A 12 -8.34 -11.59 -2.72
CA GLY A 12 -7.87 -11.94 -4.07
C GLY A 12 -8.22 -10.89 -5.13
N ASP A 13 -9.43 -10.33 -5.10
CA ASP A 13 -9.87 -9.29 -6.05
C ASP A 13 -9.04 -8.01 -5.91
N ARG A 14 -8.69 -7.64 -4.66
CA ARG A 14 -7.87 -6.45 -4.39
C ARG A 14 -6.41 -6.63 -4.79
N VAL A 15 -5.85 -7.82 -4.59
CA VAL A 15 -4.49 -8.17 -5.06
C VAL A 15 -4.42 -8.05 -6.57
N THR A 16 -5.38 -8.63 -7.29
CA THR A 16 -5.42 -8.58 -8.76
C THR A 16 -5.54 -7.14 -9.26
N GLN A 17 -6.47 -6.36 -8.71
CA GLN A 17 -6.66 -4.95 -9.10
C GLN A 17 -5.40 -4.11 -8.89
N GLU A 18 -4.74 -4.25 -7.75
CA GLU A 18 -3.55 -3.46 -7.45
C GLU A 18 -2.33 -3.91 -8.28
N THR A 19 -2.24 -5.22 -8.55
CA THR A 19 -1.26 -5.78 -9.50
C THR A 19 -1.43 -5.18 -10.88
N ASP A 20 -2.66 -5.19 -11.41
CA ASP A 20 -2.98 -4.64 -12.73
C ASP A 20 -2.72 -3.13 -12.78
N ARG A 21 -3.00 -2.40 -11.68
CA ARG A 21 -2.71 -0.96 -11.57
C ARG A 21 -1.21 -0.67 -11.66
N ILE A 22 -0.39 -1.33 -10.85
CA ILE A 22 1.08 -1.13 -10.83
C ILE A 22 1.69 -1.56 -12.17
N PHE A 23 1.29 -2.72 -12.69
CA PHE A 23 1.74 -3.20 -13.99
C PHE A 23 1.33 -2.26 -15.12
N GLY A 24 0.12 -1.71 -15.06
CA GLY A 24 -0.36 -0.67 -15.99
C GLY A 24 0.50 0.58 -15.97
N LEU A 25 0.90 1.07 -14.79
CA LEU A 25 1.81 2.22 -14.67
C LEU A 25 3.19 1.94 -15.29
N ILE A 26 3.75 0.75 -15.05
CA ILE A 26 5.03 0.34 -15.66
C ILE A 26 4.92 0.32 -17.19
N ARG A 27 3.81 -0.20 -17.73
CA ARG A 27 3.56 -0.24 -19.17
C ARG A 27 3.37 1.15 -19.76
N GLU A 28 2.60 2.01 -19.10
CA GLU A 28 2.44 3.40 -19.54
C GLU A 28 3.78 4.14 -19.60
N ASP A 29 4.67 3.93 -18.62
CA ASP A 29 5.99 4.54 -18.61
C ASP A 29 6.90 3.95 -19.70
N SER A 30 6.77 2.66 -19.99
CA SER A 30 7.40 2.00 -21.15
C SER A 30 7.02 2.68 -22.46
N ASP A 31 5.72 2.89 -22.67
CA ASP A 31 5.18 3.51 -23.87
C ASP A 31 5.61 4.99 -23.98
N LYS A 32 5.53 5.74 -22.88
CA LYS A 32 5.94 7.15 -22.81
C LYS A 32 7.42 7.33 -23.11
N GLN A 33 8.27 6.46 -22.56
CA GLN A 33 9.73 6.55 -22.71
C GLN A 33 10.25 5.81 -23.95
N LYS A 34 9.39 5.04 -24.65
CA LYS A 34 9.75 4.19 -25.79
C LYS A 34 10.89 3.22 -25.45
N ARG A 35 10.89 2.71 -24.23
CA ARG A 35 11.87 1.72 -23.74
C ARG A 35 11.19 0.37 -23.59
N ASP A 36 11.99 -0.70 -23.58
CA ASP A 36 11.48 -2.03 -23.27
C ASP A 36 10.93 -2.04 -21.83
N ILE A 37 9.75 -2.64 -21.65
CA ILE A 37 9.06 -2.67 -20.35
C ILE A 37 9.91 -3.33 -19.26
N LYS A 38 10.80 -4.27 -19.61
CA LYS A 38 11.75 -4.89 -18.68
C LYS A 38 12.77 -3.88 -18.17
N GLU A 39 13.18 -2.94 -19.01
CA GLU A 39 14.10 -1.87 -18.58
C GLU A 39 13.41 -0.88 -17.65
N ILE A 40 12.17 -0.50 -17.96
CA ILE A 40 11.37 0.36 -17.06
C ILE A 40 11.09 -0.34 -15.74
N PHE A 41 10.74 -1.63 -15.78
CA PHE A 41 10.55 -2.42 -14.58
C PHE A 41 11.80 -2.42 -13.71
N ALA A 42 12.98 -2.69 -14.29
CA ALA A 42 14.25 -2.72 -13.57
C ALA A 42 14.62 -1.41 -12.85
N ILE A 43 14.09 -0.27 -13.30
CA ILE A 43 14.30 1.05 -12.67
C ILE A 43 13.08 1.58 -11.92
N SER A 44 11.97 0.83 -11.90
CA SER A 44 10.69 1.27 -11.30
C SER A 44 10.74 1.39 -9.78
N GLY A 45 11.72 0.75 -9.13
CA GLY A 45 11.81 0.67 -7.67
C GLY A 45 10.81 -0.30 -7.04
N VAL A 46 10.04 -1.07 -7.83
CA VAL A 46 9.18 -2.15 -7.31
C VAL A 46 10.07 -3.23 -6.70
N PRO A 47 9.81 -3.71 -5.46
CA PRO A 47 10.59 -4.81 -4.89
C PRO A 47 10.58 -6.05 -5.77
N GLY A 48 11.75 -6.59 -6.08
CA GLY A 48 11.92 -7.69 -7.05
C GLY A 48 12.28 -7.21 -8.46
N SER A 49 12.28 -5.90 -8.74
CA SER A 49 12.72 -5.32 -10.01
C SER A 49 14.21 -5.50 -10.30
N GLU A 50 15.02 -5.76 -9.27
CA GLU A 50 16.43 -6.09 -9.41
C GLU A 50 16.66 -7.46 -10.10
N LYS A 51 15.62 -8.29 -10.21
CA LYS A 51 15.70 -9.59 -10.88
C LYS A 51 15.70 -9.41 -12.39
N LYS A 52 16.56 -10.18 -13.07
CA LYS A 52 16.53 -10.28 -14.53
C LYS A 52 15.28 -11.06 -14.97
N VAL A 53 14.29 -10.35 -15.50
CA VAL A 53 13.05 -10.89 -16.05
C VAL A 53 13.19 -11.26 -17.52
N LYS A 54 12.49 -12.31 -17.95
CA LYS A 54 12.51 -12.79 -19.34
C LYS A 54 11.44 -12.13 -20.19
N ASP A 55 10.26 -11.90 -19.62
CA ASP A 55 9.07 -11.43 -20.32
C ASP A 55 8.15 -10.60 -19.40
N GLU A 56 7.09 -10.03 -19.97
CA GLU A 56 6.07 -9.27 -19.24
C GLU A 56 5.31 -10.11 -18.20
N MET A 57 5.17 -11.42 -18.43
CA MET A 57 4.42 -12.29 -17.54
C MET A 57 5.18 -12.46 -16.22
N GLU A 58 6.50 -12.66 -16.29
CA GLU A 58 7.37 -12.68 -15.11
C GLU A 58 7.31 -11.35 -14.33
N ILE A 59 7.26 -10.19 -15.02
CA ILE A 59 7.08 -8.89 -14.36
C ILE A 59 5.76 -8.87 -13.59
N LYS A 60 4.65 -9.26 -14.23
CA LYS A 60 3.33 -9.27 -13.61
C LYS A 60 3.29 -10.19 -12.39
N THR A 61 3.91 -11.36 -12.46
CA THR A 61 4.01 -12.29 -11.33
C THR A 61 4.82 -11.69 -10.17
N ILE A 62 5.93 -11.00 -10.44
CA ILE A 62 6.73 -10.35 -9.38
C ILE A 62 5.93 -9.21 -8.74
N VAL A 63 5.23 -8.40 -9.53
CA VAL A 63 4.34 -7.35 -9.01
C VAL A 63 3.23 -7.95 -8.15
N GLU A 64 2.64 -9.07 -8.59
CA GLU A 64 1.60 -9.76 -7.83
C GLU A 64 2.12 -10.31 -6.50
N ASP A 65 3.29 -10.93 -6.49
CA ASP A 65 3.94 -11.42 -5.28
C ASP A 65 4.26 -10.28 -4.31
N TYR A 66 4.77 -9.15 -4.83
CA TYR A 66 4.98 -7.94 -4.05
C TYR A 66 3.67 -7.45 -3.43
N VAL A 67 2.62 -7.28 -4.23
CA VAL A 67 1.29 -6.84 -3.76
C VAL A 67 0.74 -7.83 -2.71
N ARG A 68 0.79 -9.14 -2.95
CA ARG A 68 0.37 -10.16 -1.98
C ARG A 68 1.12 -10.04 -0.65
N ASN A 69 2.44 -9.81 -0.71
CA ASN A 69 3.26 -9.66 0.48
C ASN A 69 2.96 -8.35 1.22
N GLU A 70 2.74 -7.24 0.51
CA GLU A 70 2.27 -5.98 1.09
C GLU A 70 0.90 -6.12 1.75
N PHE A 71 -0.04 -6.85 1.13
CA PHE A 71 -1.33 -7.15 1.74
C PHE A 71 -1.18 -8.00 3.02
N LYS A 72 -0.34 -9.04 3.00
CA LYS A 72 -0.04 -9.85 4.19
C LYS A 72 0.59 -9.02 5.30
N LEU A 73 1.57 -8.17 4.96
CA LEU A 73 2.18 -7.24 5.91
C LEU A 73 1.15 -6.28 6.48
N SER A 74 0.28 -5.72 5.63
CA SER A 74 -0.84 -4.88 6.07
C SER A 74 -1.77 -5.61 7.05
N THR A 75 -2.04 -6.90 6.83
CA THR A 75 -2.80 -7.72 7.77
C THR A 75 -2.04 -7.91 9.08
N ILE A 76 -0.75 -8.21 9.04
CA ILE A 76 0.10 -8.35 10.24
C ILE A 76 0.11 -7.04 11.04
N TRP A 77 0.29 -5.90 10.38
CA TRP A 77 0.26 -4.59 11.03
C TRP A 77 -1.08 -4.31 11.68
N ASN A 78 -2.19 -4.64 11.02
CA ASN A 78 -3.51 -4.51 11.62
C ASN A 78 -3.68 -5.44 12.83
N VAL A 79 -3.21 -6.69 12.77
CA VAL A 79 -3.26 -7.61 13.91
C VAL A 79 -2.44 -7.08 15.10
N ILE A 80 -1.23 -6.60 14.86
CA ILE A 80 -0.39 -5.97 15.89
C ILE A 80 -1.10 -4.75 16.46
N TYR A 81 -1.61 -3.87 15.59
CA TYR A 81 -2.33 -2.68 16.01
C TYR A 81 -3.52 -3.04 16.90
N GLU A 82 -4.41 -3.92 16.46
CA GLU A 82 -5.64 -4.24 17.19
C GLU A 82 -5.34 -4.99 18.50
N MET A 83 -4.35 -5.90 18.52
CA MET A 83 -4.10 -6.77 19.67
C MET A 83 -3.03 -6.30 20.66
N LYS A 84 -2.07 -5.48 20.24
CA LYS A 84 -0.86 -5.17 21.03
C LYS A 84 -0.69 -3.69 21.37
N VAL A 85 -1.22 -2.80 20.53
CA VAL A 85 -1.16 -1.37 20.79
C VAL A 85 -2.26 -0.98 21.78
N GLU A 86 -1.88 -0.40 22.92
CA GLU A 86 -2.84 0.06 23.93
C GLU A 86 -3.41 1.45 23.57
N ASN A 87 -2.54 2.37 23.16
CA ASN A 87 -2.92 3.73 22.76
C ASN A 87 -3.37 3.75 21.29
N LYS A 88 -4.67 3.58 21.07
CA LYS A 88 -5.28 3.61 19.73
C LYS A 88 -5.27 5.02 19.13
N VAL A 89 -5.26 5.08 17.80
CA VAL A 89 -5.47 6.31 17.01
C VAL A 89 -6.81 6.93 17.39
N THR A 90 -6.82 8.23 17.65
CA THR A 90 -8.04 8.98 17.95
C THR A 90 -8.69 9.56 16.69
N PRO A 91 -9.99 9.88 16.70
CA PRO A 91 -10.66 10.54 15.57
C PRO A 91 -9.97 11.84 15.14
N GLU A 92 -9.48 12.63 16.10
CA GLU A 92 -8.81 13.91 15.82
C GLU A 92 -7.49 13.71 15.06
N GLN A 93 -6.74 12.65 15.38
CA GLN A 93 -5.52 12.30 14.65
C GLN A 93 -5.84 11.87 13.21
N ILE A 94 -6.93 11.12 13.01
CA ILE A 94 -7.40 10.74 11.68
C ILE A 94 -7.80 11.99 10.89
N ASP A 95 -8.56 12.91 11.48
CA ASP A 95 -9.00 14.14 10.81
C ASP A 95 -7.81 15.02 10.40
N LEU A 96 -6.80 15.15 11.26
CA LEU A 96 -5.59 15.91 10.96
C LEU A 96 -4.81 15.30 9.78
N ALA A 97 -4.61 13.98 9.81
CA ALA A 97 -3.92 13.27 8.73
C ALA A 97 -4.75 13.26 7.43
N THR A 98 -6.09 13.23 7.53
CA THR A 98 -7.00 13.33 6.38
C THR A 98 -6.80 14.66 5.66
N LYS A 99 -6.74 15.76 6.42
CA LYS A 99 -6.45 17.09 5.85
C LYS A 99 -5.08 17.12 5.16
N GLU A 100 -4.04 16.56 5.76
CA GLU A 100 -2.71 16.51 5.13
C GLU A 100 -2.73 15.77 3.79
N VAL A 101 -3.44 14.64 3.70
CA VAL A 101 -3.60 13.85 2.47
C VAL A 101 -4.35 14.65 1.41
N MET A 102 -5.42 15.35 1.78
CA MET A 102 -6.20 16.18 0.86
C MET A 102 -5.44 17.41 0.37
N ASP A 103 -4.62 18.02 1.23
CA ASP A 103 -3.79 19.18 0.89
C ASP A 103 -2.62 18.78 -0.03
N ASN A 104 -2.08 17.57 0.12
CA ASN A 104 -0.90 17.10 -0.60
C ASN A 104 -1.06 15.70 -1.24
N PRO A 105 -2.08 15.45 -2.08
CA PRO A 105 -2.43 14.11 -2.55
C PRO A 105 -1.28 13.41 -3.29
N LYS A 106 -0.48 14.16 -4.05
CA LYS A 106 0.69 13.62 -4.77
C LYS A 106 1.78 13.06 -3.84
N LYS A 107 2.00 13.68 -2.67
CA LYS A 107 2.95 13.19 -1.65
C LYS A 107 2.58 11.77 -1.18
N PHE A 108 1.29 11.46 -1.19
CA PHE A 108 0.73 10.19 -0.75
C PHE A 108 0.37 9.24 -1.91
N GLY A 109 0.86 9.52 -3.12
CA GLY A 109 0.71 8.62 -4.28
C GLY A 109 -0.62 8.72 -5.02
N PHE A 110 -1.41 9.77 -4.77
CA PHE A 110 -2.64 10.03 -5.53
C PHE A 110 -2.38 10.94 -6.74
N ALA A 111 -3.09 10.70 -7.84
CA ALA A 111 -2.87 11.41 -9.12
C ALA A 111 -3.15 12.93 -9.02
N GLN A 112 -4.34 13.30 -8.54
CA GLN A 112 -4.76 14.65 -8.13
C GLN A 112 -6.23 14.58 -7.70
N ASN A 113 -6.63 15.32 -6.66
CA ASN A 113 -7.99 15.31 -6.06
C ASN A 113 -8.40 13.95 -5.48
N VAL A 114 -8.37 13.85 -4.15
CA VAL A 114 -8.82 12.67 -3.41
C VAL A 114 -10.14 13.00 -2.73
N GLU A 115 -11.12 12.10 -2.84
CA GLU A 115 -12.38 12.24 -2.09
C GLU A 115 -12.12 12.12 -0.59
N GLU A 116 -12.81 12.92 0.23
CA GLU A 116 -12.59 12.98 1.68
C GLU A 116 -12.69 11.60 2.35
N ASN A 117 -13.68 10.78 1.99
CA ASN A 117 -13.81 9.43 2.54
C ASN A 117 -12.62 8.54 2.18
N GLN A 118 -12.10 8.65 0.95
CA GLN A 118 -10.92 7.91 0.52
C GLN A 118 -9.65 8.39 1.23
N ALA A 119 -9.50 9.71 1.42
CA ALA A 119 -8.40 10.28 2.20
C ALA A 119 -8.46 9.83 3.66
N ARG A 120 -9.66 9.81 4.25
CA ARG A 120 -9.90 9.41 5.65
C ARG A 120 -9.55 7.95 5.88
N ASP A 121 -9.99 7.06 4.99
CA ASP A 121 -9.66 5.63 5.05
C ASP A 121 -8.16 5.38 4.88
N PHE A 122 -7.52 6.10 3.95
CA PHE A 122 -6.08 6.03 3.75
C PHE A 122 -5.31 6.51 4.98
N ALA A 123 -5.70 7.66 5.55
CA ALA A 123 -5.09 8.26 6.73
C ALA A 123 -5.20 7.34 7.95
N ALA A 124 -6.41 6.83 8.23
CA ALA A 124 -6.64 5.90 9.32
C ALA A 124 -5.77 4.63 9.19
N ASN A 125 -5.74 4.00 8.02
CA ASN A 125 -4.92 2.81 7.79
C ASN A 125 -3.43 3.09 7.92
N THR A 126 -2.97 4.25 7.42
CA THR A 126 -1.56 4.65 7.50
C THR A 126 -1.13 4.86 8.94
N LEU A 127 -1.92 5.59 9.74
CA LEU A 127 -1.65 5.81 11.16
C LEU A 127 -1.61 4.50 11.94
N LYS A 128 -2.58 3.59 11.72
CA LYS A 128 -2.59 2.26 12.35
C LYS A 128 -1.30 1.50 12.08
N LYS A 129 -0.86 1.46 10.82
CA LYS A 129 0.40 0.80 10.42
C LYS A 129 1.62 1.44 11.06
N GLN A 130 1.70 2.77 11.09
CA GLN A 130 2.82 3.50 11.70
C GLN A 130 2.93 3.20 13.19
N ILE A 131 1.82 3.23 13.93
CA ILE A 131 1.82 2.94 15.36
C ILE A 131 2.15 1.46 15.62
N ALA A 132 1.60 0.53 14.83
CA ALA A 132 1.96 -0.88 14.93
C ALA A 132 3.45 -1.13 14.68
N ALA A 133 4.02 -0.47 13.68
CA ALA A 133 5.44 -0.51 13.38
C ALA A 133 6.27 0.05 14.55
N GLN A 134 5.91 1.23 15.07
CA GLN A 134 6.58 1.82 16.23
C GLN A 134 6.54 0.91 17.45
N TRP A 135 5.41 0.26 17.72
CA TRP A 135 5.31 -0.72 18.80
C TRP A 135 6.27 -1.89 18.57
N LEU A 136 6.27 -2.48 17.36
CA LEU A 136 7.13 -3.62 17.05
C LEU A 136 8.61 -3.27 17.18
N PHE A 137 9.04 -2.17 16.57
CA PHE A 137 10.45 -1.74 16.59
C PHE A 137 10.89 -1.20 17.95
N GLY A 138 9.99 -0.55 18.70
CA GLY A 138 10.25 -0.14 20.08
C GLY A 138 10.53 -1.34 20.98
N ASN A 139 9.70 -2.38 20.88
CA ASN A 139 9.89 -3.62 21.64
C ASN A 139 11.10 -4.46 21.19
N LEU A 140 11.59 -4.30 19.95
CA LEU A 140 12.84 -4.95 19.51
C LEU A 140 14.07 -4.27 20.14
N LYS A 141 14.08 -2.93 20.20
CA LYS A 141 15.19 -2.17 20.81
C LYS A 141 15.36 -2.41 22.31
N ASP A 142 14.28 -2.77 23.01
CA ASP A 142 14.34 -3.11 24.44
C ASP A 142 14.80 -4.56 24.70
N LYS A 143 14.81 -5.43 23.69
CA LYS A 143 15.34 -6.79 23.81
C LYS A 143 16.85 -6.87 23.66
N ASP A 144 17.46 -5.97 22.89
CA ASP A 144 18.92 -5.90 22.71
C ASP A 144 19.65 -5.24 23.90
N LYS A 145 18.91 -4.80 24.93
CA LYS A 145 19.44 -4.21 26.16
C LYS A 145 19.45 -5.16 27.36
N LYS A 146 19.23 -6.46 27.16
CA LYS A 146 19.26 -7.48 28.22
C LYS A 146 20.40 -8.47 28.04
#